data_AF-S7N4J0-F1
#
_entry.id   AF-S7N4J0-F1
#
_cell.length_a   1.000
_cell.length_b   1.000
_cell.length_c   1.000
_cell.angle_alpha   90.00
_cell.angle_beta   90.00
_cell.angle_gamma   90.00
#
_symmetry.space_group_name_H-M   'P 1'
#
loop_
_entity.id
_entity.type
_entity.pdbx_description
1 polymer ?
#
loop_
_entity_poly.entity_id
_entity_poly.type
_entity_poly.pdbx_seq_one_letter_code
_entity_poly.pdbx_strand_id
1 'polypeptide(L)'
;MAKHVLGAGLHFDELNKLRVLDPEVTQQTIELKDECKDFVDKIGQFQKIVGGLLELVDQLAKEAENEKMKATGACNLLKSIIKQREAQQR
;
A
#
# COMPACT_ATOMS: atom_id res chain seq x y z
N MET A 1 23.46 -47.38 -21.45
CA MET A 1 22.11 -46.80 -21.47
C MET A 1 22.03 -45.57 -20.56
N ALA A 2 21.95 -45.71 -19.23
CA ALA A 2 21.75 -44.58 -18.29
C ALA A 2 22.77 -43.42 -18.43
N LYS A 3 24.06 -43.73 -18.59
CA LYS A 3 25.14 -42.73 -18.75
C LYS A 3 25.04 -41.90 -20.04
N HIS A 4 24.40 -42.46 -21.07
CA HIS A 4 24.22 -41.81 -22.39
C HIS A 4 22.99 -40.88 -22.41
N VAL A 5 22.02 -41.15 -21.53
CA VAL A 5 20.78 -40.37 -21.34
C VAL A 5 21.08 -39.09 -20.56
N LEU A 6 21.85 -39.21 -19.46
CA LEU A 6 22.30 -38.06 -18.66
C LEU A 6 23.20 -37.08 -19.44
N GLY A 7 24.01 -37.60 -20.37
CA GLY A 7 24.86 -36.78 -21.25
C GLY A 7 24.10 -36.02 -22.36
N ALA A 8 22.80 -36.31 -22.55
CA ALA A 8 21.95 -35.68 -23.56
C ALA A 8 21.07 -34.55 -22.98
N GLY A 9 21.30 -34.13 -21.73
CA GLY A 9 20.48 -33.12 -21.04
C GLY A 9 19.15 -33.66 -20.53
N LEU A 10 19.04 -34.98 -20.31
CA LEU A 10 17.87 -35.61 -19.71
C LEU A 10 18.16 -35.90 -18.23
N HIS A 11 17.20 -35.56 -17.38
CA HIS A 11 17.27 -35.66 -15.93
C HIS A 11 16.32 -36.76 -15.44
N PHE A 12 16.58 -37.34 -14.28
CA PHE A 12 15.62 -38.18 -13.58
C PHE A 12 15.13 -37.44 -12.35
N ASP A 13 13.83 -37.47 -12.09
CA ASP A 13 13.27 -36.99 -10.83
C ASP A 13 13.31 -38.06 -9.72
N GLU A 14 12.89 -37.67 -8.52
CA GLU A 14 12.84 -38.54 -7.33
C GLU A 14 11.96 -39.78 -7.49
N LEU A 15 11.08 -39.80 -8.52
CA LEU A 15 10.21 -40.92 -8.86
C LEU A 15 10.75 -41.74 -10.04
N ASN A 16 12.04 -41.55 -10.40
CA ASN A 16 12.70 -42.17 -11.56
C ASN A 16 12.03 -41.85 -12.91
N LYS A 17 11.30 -40.74 -13.01
CA LYS A 17 10.72 -40.30 -14.28
C LYS A 17 11.75 -39.48 -15.05
N LEU A 18 11.82 -39.74 -16.35
CA LEU A 18 12.66 -38.97 -17.26
C LEU A 18 12.09 -37.55 -17.45
N ARG A 19 12.94 -36.55 -17.31
CA ARG A 19 12.63 -35.12 -17.40
C ARG A 19 13.60 -34.46 -18.38
N VAL A 20 13.12 -33.47 -19.11
CA VAL A 20 13.93 -32.68 -20.06
C VAL A 20 14.50 -31.42 -19.39
N LEU A 21 13.87 -30.98 -18.30
CA LEU A 21 14.34 -29.90 -17.46
C LEU A 21 14.84 -30.48 -16.15
N ASP A 22 15.87 -29.85 -15.60
CA ASP A 22 16.34 -30.16 -14.26
C ASP A 22 15.20 -29.95 -13.25
N PRO A 23 14.81 -30.99 -12.48
CA PRO A 23 13.75 -30.89 -11.48
C PRO A 23 14.01 -29.79 -10.44
N GLU A 24 15.26 -29.59 -10.04
CA GLU A 24 15.62 -28.58 -9.04
C GLU A 24 15.40 -27.17 -9.60
N VAL A 25 15.89 -26.91 -10.82
CA VAL A 25 15.70 -25.62 -11.51
C VAL A 25 14.21 -25.36 -11.75
N THR A 26 13.43 -26.39 -12.10
CA THR A 26 11.98 -26.29 -12.29
C THR A 26 11.29 -25.88 -10.99
N GLN A 27 11.63 -26.53 -9.88
CA GLN A 27 11.07 -26.23 -8.57
C GLN A 27 11.40 -24.81 -8.12
N GLN A 28 12.68 -24.42 -8.18
CA GLN A 28 13.13 -23.06 -7.84
C GLN A 28 12.43 -21.99 -8.70
N THR A 29 12.22 -22.27 -9.99
CA THR A 29 11.50 -21.35 -10.88
C THR A 29 10.04 -21.17 -10.48
N ILE A 30 9.37 -22.26 -10.06
CA ILE A 30 7.98 -22.21 -9.59
C ILE A 30 7.90 -21.43 -8.28
N GLU A 31 8.78 -21.71 -7.33
CA GLU A 31 8.87 -21.00 -6.05
C GLU A 31 9.08 -19.51 -6.26
N LEU A 32 10.07 -19.13 -7.08
CA LEU A 32 10.33 -17.73 -7.41
C LEU A 32 9.11 -17.05 -8.03
N LYS A 33 8.40 -17.73 -8.95
CA LYS A 33 7.19 -17.21 -9.58
C LYS A 33 6.08 -16.95 -8.55
N ASP A 34 5.90 -17.86 -7.61
CA ASP A 34 4.87 -17.74 -6.57
C ASP A 34 5.25 -16.65 -5.55
N GLU A 35 6.52 -16.58 -5.13
CA GLU A 35 7.02 -15.50 -4.25
C GLU A 35 6.88 -14.11 -4.89
N CYS A 36 7.20 -14.00 -6.19
CA CYS A 36 7.05 -12.75 -6.93
C CYS A 36 5.57 -12.31 -7.00
N LYS A 37 4.65 -13.26 -7.18
CA LYS A 37 3.22 -12.97 -7.16
C LYS A 37 2.77 -12.49 -5.78
N ASP A 38 3.15 -13.20 -4.73
CA ASP A 38 2.84 -12.84 -3.35
C ASP A 38 3.40 -11.45 -2.99
N PHE A 39 4.59 -11.13 -3.46
CA PHE A 39 5.19 -9.81 -3.27
C PHE A 39 4.36 -8.71 -3.93
N VAL A 40 3.99 -8.89 -5.21
CA VAL A 40 3.15 -7.93 -5.94
C VAL A 40 1.79 -7.75 -5.25
N ASP A 41 1.17 -8.84 -4.82
CA ASP A 41 -0.12 -8.80 -4.11
C ASP A 41 -0.02 -8.05 -2.78
N LYS A 42 1.03 -8.31 -1.98
CA LYS A 42 1.30 -7.60 -0.72
C LYS A 42 1.57 -6.10 -0.94
N ILE A 43 2.35 -5.75 -1.96
CA ILE A 43 2.60 -4.34 -2.32
C ILE A 43 1.30 -3.66 -2.77
N GLY A 44 0.48 -4.34 -3.57
CA GLY A 44 -0.83 -3.82 -3.98
C GLY A 44 -1.77 -3.56 -2.80
N GLN A 45 -1.79 -4.46 -1.80
CA GLN A 45 -2.54 -4.25 -0.56
C GLN A 45 -1.99 -3.06 0.25
N PHE A 46 -0.67 -2.98 0.40
CA PHE A 46 -0.01 -1.87 1.10
C PHE A 46 -0.35 -0.52 0.45
N GLN A 47 -0.27 -0.42 -0.88
CA GLN A 47 -0.63 0.79 -1.62
C GLN A 47 -2.08 1.21 -1.40
N LYS A 48 -3.02 0.25 -1.36
CA LYS A 48 -4.44 0.54 -1.05
C LYS A 48 -4.62 1.09 0.36
N ILE A 49 -3.93 0.51 1.35
CA ILE A 49 -4.00 0.97 2.75
C ILE A 49 -3.45 2.39 2.88
N VAL A 50 -2.27 2.64 2.31
CA VAL A 50 -1.64 3.97 2.34
C VAL A 50 -2.49 5.00 1.59
N GLY A 51 -3.06 4.63 0.44
CA GLY A 51 -3.99 5.48 -0.31
C GLY A 51 -5.20 5.89 0.53
N GLY A 52 -5.87 4.93 1.18
CA GLY A 52 -6.98 5.23 2.07
C GLY A 52 -6.59 6.08 3.28
N LEU A 53 -5.41 5.85 3.87
CA LEU A 53 -4.89 6.68 4.96
C LEU A 53 -4.65 8.13 4.50
N LEU A 54 -4.07 8.33 3.32
CA LEU A 54 -3.84 9.67 2.76
C LEU A 54 -5.17 10.42 2.57
N GLU A 55 -6.19 9.74 2.03
CA GLU A 55 -7.53 10.32 1.86
C GLU A 55 -8.15 10.74 3.20
N LEU A 56 -8.05 9.88 4.23
CA LEU A 56 -8.55 10.18 5.58
C LEU A 56 -7.83 11.38 6.20
N VAL A 57 -6.50 11.46 6.06
CA VAL A 57 -5.70 12.58 6.58
C VAL A 57 -6.07 13.88 5.87
N ASP A 58 -6.25 13.85 4.55
CA ASP A 58 -6.67 15.01 3.76
C ASP A 58 -8.06 15.51 4.17
N GLN A 59 -8.99 14.59 4.42
CA GLN A 59 -10.33 14.93 4.89
C GLN A 59 -10.27 15.57 6.28
N LEU A 60 -9.52 14.97 7.21
CA LEU A 60 -9.35 15.50 8.55
C LEU A 60 -8.73 16.91 8.53
N ALA A 61 -7.73 17.14 7.69
CA ALA A 61 -7.10 18.45 7.54
C ALA A 61 -8.09 19.51 7.05
N LYS A 62 -8.94 19.18 6.07
CA LYS A 62 -9.98 20.08 5.56
C LYS A 62 -11.03 20.41 6.63
N GLU A 63 -11.48 19.40 7.37
CA GLU A 63 -12.45 19.58 8.46
C GLU A 63 -11.88 20.46 9.58
N ALA A 64 -10.62 20.22 9.97
CA ALA A 64 -9.93 21.01 10.98
C ALA A 64 -9.79 22.49 10.58
N GLU A 65 -9.40 22.77 9.34
CA GLU A 65 -9.27 24.16 8.87
C GLU A 65 -10.63 24.84 8.75
N ASN A 66 -11.67 24.11 8.34
CA ASN A 66 -13.05 24.63 8.31
C ASN A 66 -13.53 25.03 9.70
N GLU A 67 -13.36 24.18 10.72
CA GLU A 67 -13.75 24.51 12.08
C GLU A 67 -12.92 25.66 12.67
N LYS A 68 -11.61 25.71 12.36
CA LYS A 68 -10.75 26.83 12.73
C LYS A 68 -11.24 28.16 12.14
N MET A 69 -11.66 28.16 10.87
CA MET A 69 -12.24 29.36 10.23
C MET A 69 -13.54 29.78 10.90
N LYS A 70 -14.46 28.83 11.19
CA LYS A 70 -15.72 29.12 11.90
C LYS A 70 -15.48 29.73 13.28
N ALA A 71 -14.58 29.14 14.07
CA ALA A 71 -14.23 29.62 15.40
C ALA A 71 -13.64 31.03 15.35
N THR A 72 -12.74 31.29 14.40
CA THR A 72 -12.15 32.62 14.18
C THR A 72 -13.22 33.65 13.81
N GLY A 73 -14.14 33.29 12.91
CA GLY A 73 -15.26 34.14 12.50
C GLY A 73 -16.17 34.52 13.68
N ALA A 74 -16.57 33.54 14.48
CA ALA A 74 -17.38 33.77 15.68
C ALA A 74 -16.66 34.68 16.69
N CYS A 75 -15.36 34.45 16.90
CA CYS A 75 -14.55 35.25 17.81
C CYS A 75 -14.42 36.72 17.34
N ASN A 76 -14.27 36.93 16.03
CA ASN A 76 -14.23 38.27 15.44
C ASN A 76 -15.58 39.00 15.58
N LEU A 77 -16.70 38.28 15.38
CA LEU A 77 -18.03 38.85 15.58
C LEU A 77 -18.23 39.31 17.03
N LEU A 78 -17.89 38.47 18.01
CA LEU A 78 -17.97 38.82 19.43
C LEU A 78 -17.13 40.06 19.77
N LYS A 79 -15.88 40.14 19.26
CA LYS A 79 -15.03 41.32 19.43
C LYS A 79 -15.66 42.58 18.83
N SER A 80 -16.31 42.46 17.67
CA SER A 80 -17.01 43.59 17.04
C SER A 80 -18.20 44.07 17.87
N ILE A 81 -18.99 43.14 18.43
CA ILE A 81 -20.13 43.46 19.29
C ILE A 81 -19.67 44.18 20.56
N ILE A 82 -18.59 43.71 21.20
CA ILE A 82 -18.03 44.35 22.39
C ILE A 82 -17.60 45.79 22.09
N LYS A 83 -16.85 46.01 21.00
CA LYS A 83 -16.45 47.35 20.56
C LYS A 83 -17.63 48.28 20.28
N GLN A 84 -18.69 47.78 19.64
CA GLN A 84 -19.90 48.57 19.41
C GLN A 84 -20.59 48.98 20.70
N ARG A 85 -20.69 48.07 21.69
CA ARG A 85 -21.26 48.39 23.00
C ARG A 85 -20.45 49.44 23.74
N GLU A 86 -19.12 49.33 23.74
CA GLU A 86 -18.23 50.32 24.35
C GLU A 86 -18.38 51.70 23.72
N ALA A 87 -18.56 51.77 22.39
CA ALA A 87 -18.77 53.03 21.67
C ALA A 87 -20.12 53.68 21.96
N GLN A 88 -21.17 52.88 22.26
CA GLN A 88 -22.50 53.40 22.63
C GLN A 88 -22.59 53.88 24.09
N GLN A 89 -21.66 53.47 24.95
CA GLN A 89 -21.61 53.85 26.37
C GLN A 89 -20.72 55.07 26.64
N ARG A 90 -20.12 55.66 25.60
CA ARG A 90 -19.37 56.93 25.65
C ARG A 90 -20.19 58.07 25.08
#